data_AF-A0AAE3RDF0-F1
#
_entry.id   AF-A0AAE3RDF0-F1
#
_cell.length_a   1.000
_cell.length_b   1.000
_cell.length_c   1.000
_cell.angle_alpha   90.00
_cell.angle_beta   90.00
_cell.angle_gamma   90.00
#
_symmetry.space_group_name_H-M   'P 1'
#
loop_
_entity.id
_entity.type
_entity.pdbx_description
1 polymer ?
#
loop_
_entity_poly.entity_id
_entity_poly.type
_entity_poly.pdbx_seq_one_letter_code
_entity_poly.pdbx_strand_id
1 'polypeptide(L)'
;MNSTFKIIALVSQVDIKPAELDFCREQLTCLCGDARQQDVFFEYCLKWKMAPWMNIQLKKYSLSTLFTEDVQGKFEAVYQKVKLENEKRNAKALQFLKAFNDNGIDFIILKGNLFANTIYGNTGYKKMNDFDILIKREDWSKVHKIYLDLGFIPLGFGWSGEKEKETKFSHTAIPFISPDFTCIIGTQWGLKSPTTSFTINMQDAWDTALPFSFETVLCKQLSPAYNLLHLILHMGIYKCGIRDCMDVYNLLAATSWNVADTQALFDLIEKTGATEKARFTLEMCNLCTNTIPKAWLERMPVKDSSFISTRLKKRKEMFAETGDIHNSYNDYFQDIEKNVIYINLFPKFHHRLPLYGKILRMLYFPDIGHSLKFIDKFHSPTIANKIKGRIQGPWFSFAIIAEEVGWKVTSLLFVKLFFDVMLSPVNYVLAKDSYFDYLRKKNIDPAEIKKVVSNVQ
;
A
#
# COMPACT_ATOMS: atom_id res chain seq x y z
N MET A 1 -9.94 9.80 26.82
CA MET A 1 -9.99 9.20 25.47
C MET A 1 -8.56 9.09 24.96
N ASN A 2 -8.21 8.00 24.29
CA ASN A 2 -6.84 7.65 23.92
C ASN A 2 -6.24 8.71 22.97
N SER A 3 -5.50 9.68 23.53
CA SER A 3 -4.98 10.86 22.82
C SER A 3 -3.91 10.50 21.79
N THR A 4 -3.29 9.31 21.90
CA THR A 4 -2.21 8.83 21.05
C THR A 4 -2.53 8.89 19.56
N PHE A 5 -3.70 8.39 19.13
CA PHE A 5 -4.10 8.46 17.72
C PHE A 5 -4.11 9.90 17.19
N LYS A 6 -4.78 10.79 17.93
CA LYS A 6 -4.95 12.19 17.54
C LYS A 6 -3.62 12.92 17.52
N ILE A 7 -2.75 12.72 18.52
CA ILE A 7 -1.40 13.30 18.55
C ILE A 7 -0.62 12.87 17.31
N ILE A 8 -0.57 11.57 17.02
CA ILE A 8 0.20 11.04 15.89
C ILE A 8 -0.36 11.57 14.57
N ALA A 9 -1.69 11.59 14.41
CA ALA A 9 -2.33 12.12 13.21
C ALA A 9 -1.95 13.59 12.95
N LEU A 10 -1.99 14.44 13.99
CA LEU A 10 -1.65 15.86 13.88
C LEU A 10 -0.16 16.08 13.64
N VAL A 11 0.71 15.37 14.37
CA VAL A 11 2.18 15.43 14.20
C VAL A 11 2.61 14.87 12.84
N SER A 12 1.77 14.07 12.17
CA SER A 12 2.09 13.51 10.86
C SER A 12 1.90 14.47 9.69
N GLN A 13 1.32 15.65 9.93
CA GLN A 13 1.27 16.72 8.94
C GLN A 13 2.69 17.20 8.65
N VAL A 14 3.04 17.44 7.38
CA VAL A 14 4.36 18.01 7.03
C VAL A 14 4.61 19.32 7.75
N ASP A 15 3.60 20.19 7.73
CA ASP A 15 3.57 21.47 8.45
C ASP A 15 2.34 21.50 9.37
N ILE A 16 2.59 21.30 10.66
CA ILE A 16 1.55 21.33 11.69
C ILE A 16 1.15 22.78 11.95
N LYS A 17 -0.15 23.03 12.19
CA LYS A 17 -0.61 24.36 12.58
C LYS A 17 -0.20 24.67 14.03
N PRO A 18 0.10 25.93 14.39
CA PRO A 18 0.50 26.30 15.75
C PRO A 18 -0.45 25.78 16.85
N ALA A 19 -1.76 25.98 16.68
CA ALA A 19 -2.75 25.51 17.67
C ALA A 19 -2.79 23.97 17.82
N GLU A 20 -2.52 23.22 16.75
CA GLU A 20 -2.46 21.76 16.79
C GLU A 20 -1.15 21.30 17.46
N LEU A 21 -0.05 22.02 17.24
CA LEU A 21 1.22 21.78 17.90
C LEU A 21 1.13 22.02 19.41
N ASP A 22 0.47 23.10 19.82
CA ASP A 22 0.26 23.41 21.24
C ASP A 22 -0.56 22.32 21.92
N PHE A 23 -1.63 21.86 21.28
CA PHE A 23 -2.40 20.69 21.73
C PHE A 23 -1.51 19.45 21.85
N CYS A 24 -0.71 19.12 20.83
CA CYS A 24 0.19 17.98 20.87
C CYS A 24 1.23 18.09 22.00
N ARG A 25 1.79 19.29 22.23
CA ARG A 25 2.76 19.55 23.29
C ARG A 25 2.13 19.35 24.66
N GLU A 26 0.94 19.89 24.89
CA GLU A 26 0.21 19.72 26.15
C GLU A 26 -0.05 18.24 26.43
N GLN A 27 -0.57 17.51 25.44
CA GLN A 27 -0.88 16.08 25.62
C GLN A 27 0.36 15.21 25.81
N LEU A 28 1.47 15.52 25.13
CA LEU A 28 2.74 14.80 25.29
C LEU A 28 3.43 15.12 26.62
N THR A 29 3.21 16.31 27.18
CA THR A 29 3.74 16.69 28.51
C THR A 29 3.19 15.76 29.60
N CYS A 30 1.95 15.28 29.46
CA CYS A 30 1.38 14.28 30.36
C CYS A 30 2.10 12.92 30.34
N LEU A 31 2.91 12.64 29.31
CA LEU A 31 3.76 11.45 29.23
C LEU A 31 5.16 11.69 29.80
N CYS A 32 5.51 12.93 30.12
CA CYS A 32 6.84 13.29 30.61
C CYS A 32 7.12 12.62 31.96
N GLY A 33 8.21 11.88 32.06
CA GLY A 33 8.59 11.15 33.28
C GLY A 33 7.90 9.79 33.49
N ASP A 34 6.91 9.40 32.67
CA ASP A 34 6.32 8.06 32.67
C ASP A 34 6.91 7.22 31.52
N ALA A 35 8.04 6.56 31.80
CA ALA A 35 8.75 5.74 30.81
C ALA A 35 7.84 4.67 30.18
N ARG A 36 6.94 4.06 30.96
CA ARG A 36 6.03 3.02 30.47
C ARG A 36 5.03 3.57 29.46
N GLN A 37 4.46 4.74 29.71
CA GLN A 37 3.51 5.36 28.77
C GLN A 37 4.22 5.88 27.51
N GLN A 38 5.45 6.36 27.64
CA GLN A 38 6.28 6.73 26.48
C GLN A 38 6.59 5.51 25.60
N ASP A 39 6.91 4.36 26.21
CA ASP A 39 7.09 3.11 25.49
C ASP A 39 5.79 2.67 24.78
N VAL A 40 4.63 2.76 25.44
CA VAL A 40 3.34 2.46 24.80
C VAL A 40 3.08 3.39 23.60
N PHE A 41 3.45 4.67 23.69
CA PHE A 41 3.37 5.61 22.58
C PHE A 41 4.31 5.21 21.42
N PHE A 42 5.56 4.87 21.72
CA PHE A 42 6.52 4.38 20.73
C PHE A 42 6.04 3.10 20.05
N GLU A 43 5.59 2.10 20.82
CA GLU A 43 5.08 0.82 20.30
C GLU A 43 3.86 1.03 19.41
N TYR A 44 2.98 1.97 19.75
CA TYR A 44 1.88 2.36 18.87
C TYR A 44 2.41 2.94 17.54
N CYS A 45 3.37 3.87 17.59
CA CYS A 45 4.00 4.43 16.40
C CYS A 45 4.69 3.37 15.55
N LEU A 46 5.37 2.41 16.18
CA LEU A 46 6.07 1.32 15.53
C LEU A 46 5.08 0.37 14.83
N LYS A 47 4.05 -0.08 15.55
CA LYS A 47 2.99 -0.95 15.04
C LYS A 47 2.30 -0.36 13.80
N TRP A 48 1.99 0.92 13.83
CA TRP A 48 1.33 1.63 12.72
C TRP A 48 2.30 2.24 11.71
N LYS A 49 3.59 1.88 11.79
CA LYS A 49 4.63 2.26 10.82
C LYS A 49 4.80 3.78 10.69
N MET A 50 4.58 4.50 11.78
CA MET A 50 4.71 5.95 11.90
C MET A 50 6.03 6.36 12.57
N ALA A 51 6.71 5.43 13.25
CA ALA A 51 7.92 5.74 14.03
C ALA A 51 9.01 6.54 13.27
N PRO A 52 9.39 6.22 12.01
CA PRO A 52 10.39 7.02 11.30
C PRO A 52 9.97 8.47 11.10
N TRP A 53 8.70 8.70 10.73
CA TRP A 53 8.17 10.05 10.53
C TRP A 53 8.04 10.81 11.85
N MET A 54 7.59 10.13 12.91
CA MET A 54 7.52 10.72 14.25
C MET A 54 8.89 11.17 14.73
N ASN A 55 9.97 10.40 14.49
CA ASN A 55 11.31 10.84 14.83
C ASN A 55 11.66 12.21 14.21
N ILE A 56 11.36 12.38 12.91
CA ILE A 56 11.63 13.63 12.19
C ILE A 56 10.80 14.78 12.78
N GLN A 57 9.49 14.57 12.96
CA GLN A 57 8.57 15.62 13.39
C GLN A 57 8.75 16.00 14.86
N LEU A 58 9.01 15.03 15.74
CA LEU A 58 9.32 15.28 17.15
C LEU A 58 10.62 16.09 17.31
N LYS A 59 11.61 15.89 16.42
CA LYS A 59 12.81 16.72 16.37
C LYS A 59 12.52 18.11 15.80
N LYS A 60 11.82 18.19 14.66
CA LYS A 60 11.44 19.46 13.99
C LYS A 60 10.78 20.44 14.96
N TYR A 61 9.89 19.97 15.84
CA TYR A 61 9.16 20.82 16.79
C TYR A 61 9.65 20.74 18.25
N SER A 62 10.85 20.17 18.48
CA SER A 62 11.45 20.03 19.82
C SER A 62 10.57 19.27 20.83
N LEU A 63 9.65 18.43 20.35
CA LEU A 63 8.80 17.56 21.19
C LEU A 63 9.55 16.33 21.69
N SER A 64 10.67 15.96 21.03
CA SER A 64 11.56 14.87 21.46
C SER A 64 12.09 15.06 22.88
N THR A 65 12.24 16.31 23.33
CA THR A 65 12.68 16.66 24.70
C THR A 65 11.72 16.22 25.80
N LEU A 66 10.47 15.89 25.46
CA LEU A 66 9.46 15.38 26.38
C LEU A 66 9.62 13.86 26.64
N PHE A 67 10.48 13.19 25.88
CA PHE A 67 10.75 11.77 25.97
C PHE A 67 12.09 11.48 26.65
N THR A 68 12.18 10.35 27.33
CA THR A 68 13.44 9.82 27.87
C THR A 68 14.44 9.51 26.76
N GLU A 69 15.74 9.55 27.07
CA GLU A 69 16.80 9.23 26.10
C GLU A 69 16.65 7.85 25.47
N ASP A 70 16.17 6.86 26.24
CA ASP A 70 15.89 5.51 25.74
C ASP A 70 14.82 5.51 24.63
N VAL A 71 13.69 6.18 24.86
CA VAL A 71 12.60 6.26 23.86
C VAL A 71 13.01 7.09 22.65
N GLN A 72 13.77 8.18 22.85
CA GLN A 72 14.37 8.92 21.75
C GLN A 72 15.31 8.03 20.92
N GLY A 73 16.14 7.22 21.57
CA GLY A 73 17.03 6.25 20.93
C GLY A 73 16.27 5.20 20.12
N LYS A 74 15.13 4.70 20.62
CA LYS A 74 14.24 3.77 19.89
C LYS A 74 13.68 4.39 18.60
N PHE A 75 13.18 5.63 18.65
CA PHE A 75 12.70 6.35 17.47
C PHE A 75 13.83 6.57 16.44
N GLU A 76 15.00 7.00 16.91
CA GLU A 76 16.15 7.24 16.06
C GLU A 76 16.66 5.96 15.38
N ALA A 77 16.76 4.85 16.13
CA ALA A 77 17.20 3.57 15.58
C ALA A 77 16.29 3.08 14.45
N VAL A 78 14.97 3.21 14.62
CA VAL A 78 14.00 2.84 13.57
C VAL A 78 14.12 3.78 12.36
N TYR A 79 14.25 5.08 12.59
CA TYR A 79 14.46 6.07 11.52
C TYR A 79 15.71 5.78 10.70
N GLN A 80 16.87 5.59 11.35
CA GLN A 80 18.14 5.34 10.67
C GLN A 80 18.12 4.04 9.87
N LYS A 81 17.53 2.98 10.43
CA LYS A 81 17.33 1.72 9.71
C LYS A 81 16.52 1.93 8.43
N VAL A 82 15.38 2.62 8.52
CA VAL A 82 14.50 2.88 7.36
C VAL A 82 15.18 3.76 6.33
N LYS A 83 15.88 4.82 6.77
CA LYS A 83 16.65 5.70 5.90
C LYS A 83 17.68 4.91 5.10
N LEU A 84 18.49 4.08 5.77
CA LEU A 84 19.52 3.26 5.12
C LEU A 84 18.92 2.24 4.14
N GLU A 85 17.80 1.59 4.50
CA GLU A 85 17.09 0.68 3.59
C GLU A 85 16.62 1.40 2.32
N ASN A 86 16.08 2.62 2.46
CA ASN A 86 15.61 3.42 1.34
C ASN A 86 16.77 3.95 0.47
N GLU A 87 17.87 4.40 1.08
CA GLU A 87 19.06 4.85 0.34
C GLU A 87 19.69 3.72 -0.47
N LYS A 88 19.78 2.51 0.08
CA LYS A 88 20.26 1.33 -0.66
C LYS A 88 19.36 1.01 -1.85
N ARG A 89 18.04 1.05 -1.66
CA ARG A 89 17.06 0.86 -2.73
C ARG A 89 17.23 1.90 -3.83
N ASN A 90 17.32 3.18 -3.46
CA ASN A 90 17.48 4.27 -4.42
C ASN A 90 18.78 4.13 -5.22
N ALA A 91 19.89 3.77 -4.56
CA ALA A 91 21.17 3.53 -5.23
C ALA A 91 21.08 2.40 -6.29
N LYS A 92 20.33 1.32 -6.02
CA LYS A 92 20.04 0.31 -7.04
C LYS A 92 19.10 0.83 -8.12
N ALA A 93 18.09 1.60 -7.74
CA ALA A 93 17.13 2.15 -8.69
C ALA A 93 17.80 3.03 -9.75
N LEU A 94 18.73 3.89 -9.34
CA LEU A 94 19.50 4.74 -10.26
C LEU A 94 20.18 3.96 -11.39
N GLN A 95 20.57 2.71 -11.17
CA GLN A 95 21.24 1.90 -12.20
C GLN A 95 20.29 1.62 -13.37
N PHE A 96 19.09 1.10 -13.09
CA PHE A 96 18.12 0.83 -14.14
C PHE A 96 17.47 2.10 -14.69
N LEU A 97 17.29 3.14 -13.87
CA LEU A 97 16.74 4.43 -14.32
C LEU A 97 17.69 5.15 -15.30
N LYS A 98 19.01 5.09 -15.08
CA LYS A 98 20.00 5.59 -16.04
C LYS A 98 19.93 4.79 -17.35
N ALA A 99 19.89 3.47 -17.26
CA ALA A 99 19.74 2.61 -18.44
C ALA A 99 18.44 2.90 -19.21
N PHE A 100 17.34 3.27 -18.53
CA PHE A 100 16.12 3.70 -19.22
C PHE A 100 16.34 4.97 -20.03
N ASN A 101 16.96 6.00 -19.45
CA ASN A 101 17.30 7.24 -20.16
C ASN A 101 18.23 6.98 -21.35
N ASP A 102 19.27 6.17 -21.16
CA ASP A 102 20.22 5.81 -22.22
C ASP A 102 19.54 5.07 -23.39
N ASN A 103 18.40 4.42 -23.13
CA ASN A 103 17.60 3.71 -24.14
C ASN A 103 16.34 4.50 -24.58
N GLY A 104 16.22 5.78 -24.20
CA GLY A 104 15.10 6.64 -24.57
C GLY A 104 13.74 6.17 -24.04
N ILE A 105 13.73 5.52 -22.87
CA ILE A 105 12.51 5.03 -22.21
C ILE A 105 12.02 6.09 -21.25
N ASP A 106 10.84 6.64 -21.53
CA ASP A 106 10.14 7.53 -20.61
C ASP A 106 9.58 6.76 -19.42
N PHE A 107 9.75 7.29 -18.21
CA PHE A 107 9.18 6.73 -16.99
C PHE A 107 8.73 7.80 -16.00
N ILE A 108 7.76 7.43 -15.17
CA ILE A 108 7.20 8.24 -14.09
C ILE A 108 7.51 7.56 -12.75
N ILE A 109 8.09 8.29 -11.80
CA ILE A 109 8.29 7.81 -10.43
C ILE A 109 6.99 7.95 -9.65
N LEU A 110 6.61 6.91 -8.91
CA LEU A 110 5.33 6.86 -8.20
C LEU A 110 5.48 6.80 -6.67
N LYS A 111 4.38 7.17 -6.01
CA LYS A 111 4.11 6.97 -4.57
C LYS A 111 5.27 7.42 -3.67
N GLY A 112 5.70 6.56 -2.76
CA GLY A 112 6.58 6.95 -1.67
C GLY A 112 7.95 7.46 -2.10
N ASN A 113 8.54 6.93 -3.19
CA ASN A 113 9.82 7.41 -3.69
C ASN A 113 9.69 8.80 -4.33
N LEU A 114 8.55 9.10 -4.95
CA LEU A 114 8.23 10.45 -5.39
C LEU A 114 8.05 11.38 -4.18
N PHE A 115 7.19 11.01 -3.23
CA PHE A 115 6.82 11.88 -2.11
C PHE A 115 7.94 12.13 -1.12
N ALA A 116 8.90 11.21 -0.98
CA ALA A 116 10.12 11.44 -0.21
C ALA A 116 10.85 12.72 -0.66
N ASN A 117 10.80 13.02 -1.97
CA ASN A 117 11.45 14.17 -2.58
C ASN A 117 10.54 15.38 -2.69
N THR A 118 9.27 15.18 -3.09
CA THR A 118 8.37 16.29 -3.45
C THR A 118 7.52 16.81 -2.30
N ILE A 119 7.29 16.02 -1.25
CA ILE A 119 6.39 16.36 -0.13
C ILE A 119 7.14 16.36 1.20
N TYR A 120 7.83 15.26 1.50
CA TYR A 120 8.40 15.02 2.83
C TYR A 120 9.84 15.53 3.00
N GLY A 121 10.57 15.71 1.91
CA GLY A 121 11.97 16.17 1.92
C GLY A 121 12.93 15.28 2.72
N ASN A 122 12.59 14.00 2.92
CA ASN A 122 13.41 13.07 3.71
C ASN A 122 13.22 11.62 3.24
N THR A 123 14.30 10.98 2.80
CA THR A 123 14.28 9.58 2.35
C THR A 123 13.92 8.60 3.45
N GLY A 124 14.12 8.93 4.73
CA GLY A 124 13.80 8.07 5.87
C GLY A 124 12.38 8.24 6.44
N TYR A 125 11.50 9.03 5.81
CA TYR A 125 10.18 9.35 6.39
C TYR A 125 9.27 8.13 6.58
N LYS A 126 9.38 7.13 5.70
CA LYS A 126 8.56 5.91 5.72
C LYS A 126 9.32 4.75 5.10
N LYS A 127 9.15 3.55 5.64
CA LYS A 127 9.65 2.32 5.00
C LYS A 127 8.98 2.11 3.65
N MET A 128 9.76 2.16 2.57
CA MET A 128 9.33 1.70 1.26
C MET A 128 9.65 0.22 1.15
N ASN A 129 8.75 -0.56 0.54
CA ASN A 129 8.98 -1.98 0.30
C ASN A 129 9.53 -2.22 -1.12
N ASP A 130 9.08 -1.39 -2.06
CA ASP A 130 9.34 -1.45 -3.48
C ASP A 130 9.66 -0.07 -4.06
N PHE A 131 10.15 -0.10 -5.30
CA PHE A 131 10.37 1.05 -6.15
C PHE A 131 9.33 1.03 -7.27
N ASP A 132 8.21 1.74 -7.04
CA ASP A 132 7.11 1.84 -7.98
C ASP A 132 7.43 2.81 -9.12
N ILE A 133 7.26 2.34 -10.36
CA ILE A 133 7.43 3.14 -11.57
C ILE A 133 6.27 2.89 -12.54
N LEU A 134 5.96 3.91 -13.33
CA LEU A 134 5.05 3.81 -14.47
C LEU A 134 5.83 4.00 -15.76
N ILE A 135 5.70 3.04 -16.67
CA ILE A 135 6.27 3.06 -18.02
C ILE A 135 5.15 3.02 -19.06
N LYS A 136 5.48 3.35 -20.31
CA LYS A 136 4.59 3.03 -21.42
C LYS A 136 4.60 1.53 -21.67
N ARG A 137 3.44 0.97 -22.00
CA ARG A 137 3.27 -0.49 -22.11
C ARG A 137 4.19 -1.07 -23.19
N GLU A 138 4.26 -0.39 -24.33
CA GLU A 138 5.08 -0.73 -25.49
C GLU A 138 6.59 -0.83 -25.18
N ASP A 139 7.07 -0.17 -24.12
CA ASP A 139 8.46 -0.22 -23.71
C ASP A 139 8.78 -1.40 -22.78
N TRP A 140 7.78 -2.20 -22.35
CA TRP A 140 8.00 -3.33 -21.44
C TRP A 140 9.08 -4.29 -21.93
N SER A 141 9.13 -4.59 -23.25
CA SER A 141 10.14 -5.50 -23.80
C SER A 141 11.57 -4.98 -23.58
N LYS A 142 11.79 -3.67 -23.74
CA LYS A 142 13.10 -3.03 -23.50
C LYS A 142 13.41 -2.98 -22.00
N VAL A 143 12.45 -2.56 -21.18
CA VAL A 143 12.57 -2.50 -19.72
C VAL A 143 12.91 -3.86 -19.13
N HIS A 144 12.19 -4.90 -19.56
CA HIS A 144 12.43 -6.28 -19.16
C HIS A 144 13.84 -6.74 -19.52
N LYS A 145 14.30 -6.43 -20.74
CA LYS A 145 15.68 -6.72 -21.16
C LYS A 145 16.70 -6.02 -20.27
N ILE A 146 16.50 -4.74 -19.97
CA ILE A 146 17.40 -3.97 -19.08
C ILE A 146 17.48 -4.60 -17.70
N TYR A 147 16.35 -5.01 -17.12
CA TYR A 147 16.35 -5.73 -15.84
C TYR A 147 17.19 -7.00 -15.90
N LEU A 148 17.00 -7.83 -16.92
CA LEU A 148 17.77 -9.07 -17.08
C LEU A 148 19.27 -8.79 -17.31
N ASP A 149 19.62 -7.80 -18.12
CA ASP A 149 21.00 -7.41 -18.40
C ASP A 149 21.71 -6.87 -17.14
N LEU A 150 20.96 -6.22 -16.24
CA LEU A 150 21.42 -5.78 -14.92
C LEU A 150 21.36 -6.87 -13.84
N GLY A 151 20.96 -8.10 -14.20
CA GLY A 151 20.89 -9.25 -13.31
C GLY A 151 19.70 -9.25 -12.35
N PHE A 152 18.70 -8.39 -12.54
CA PHE A 152 17.50 -8.42 -11.72
C PHE A 152 16.73 -9.72 -11.93
N ILE A 153 16.14 -10.20 -10.83
CA ILE A 153 15.52 -11.52 -10.73
C ILE A 153 14.00 -11.34 -10.65
N PRO A 154 13.20 -11.96 -11.53
CA PRO A 154 11.74 -11.89 -11.44
C PRO A 154 11.23 -12.66 -10.23
N LEU A 155 10.42 -12.04 -9.36
CA LEU A 155 9.87 -12.64 -8.15
C LEU A 155 8.62 -13.49 -8.43
N GLY A 156 8.82 -14.61 -9.14
CA GLY A 156 7.80 -15.64 -9.35
C GLY A 156 6.88 -15.45 -10.56
N PHE A 157 5.83 -16.26 -10.62
CA PHE A 157 4.75 -16.16 -11.61
C PHE A 157 3.56 -15.48 -10.93
N GLY A 158 2.98 -14.43 -11.50
CA GLY A 158 1.92 -13.62 -10.88
C GLY A 158 0.68 -14.41 -10.44
N TRP A 159 -0.39 -13.73 -10.01
CA TRP A 159 -1.62 -14.37 -9.49
C TRP A 159 -2.25 -15.42 -10.43
N SER A 160 -2.20 -15.18 -11.74
CA SER A 160 -2.69 -16.07 -12.80
C SER A 160 -1.66 -17.11 -13.27
N GLY A 161 -0.41 -17.05 -12.77
CA GLY A 161 0.71 -17.82 -13.31
C GLY A 161 1.31 -17.20 -14.57
N GLU A 162 1.11 -15.89 -14.78
CA GLU A 162 1.67 -15.15 -15.90
C GLU A 162 3.21 -15.26 -15.94
N LYS A 163 3.71 -15.56 -17.14
CA LYS A 163 5.13 -15.45 -17.50
C LYS A 163 5.49 -13.98 -17.70
N GLU A 164 6.76 -13.66 -17.86
CA GLU A 164 7.37 -12.32 -18.08
C GLU A 164 6.77 -11.45 -19.23
N LYS A 165 5.64 -11.84 -19.83
CA LYS A 165 4.95 -11.11 -20.91
C LYS A 165 3.87 -10.21 -20.33
N GLU A 166 3.69 -9.05 -20.96
CA GLU A 166 2.56 -8.16 -20.71
C GLU A 166 1.21 -8.86 -20.95
N THR A 167 0.22 -8.55 -20.11
CA THR A 167 -1.14 -9.07 -20.27
C THR A 167 -2.17 -7.95 -20.31
N LYS A 168 -3.26 -8.20 -21.05
CA LYS A 168 -4.35 -7.21 -21.20
C LYS A 168 -5.19 -7.04 -19.93
N PHE A 169 -5.09 -7.97 -18.98
CA PHE A 169 -5.89 -7.99 -17.75
C PHE A 169 -5.12 -7.47 -16.53
N SER A 170 -3.82 -7.14 -16.70
CA SER A 170 -2.99 -6.54 -15.66
C SER A 170 -2.59 -5.12 -16.03
N HIS A 171 -2.34 -4.30 -15.01
CA HIS A 171 -1.75 -2.96 -15.12
C HIS A 171 -0.27 -2.95 -14.71
N THR A 172 0.27 -4.09 -14.28
CA THR A 172 1.61 -4.22 -13.72
C THR A 172 2.29 -5.49 -14.24
N ALA A 173 3.61 -5.41 -14.34
CA ALA A 173 4.47 -6.56 -14.52
C ALA A 173 4.59 -7.39 -13.23
N ILE A 174 5.17 -8.58 -13.35
CA ILE A 174 5.72 -9.28 -12.19
C ILE A 174 6.81 -8.43 -11.53
N PRO A 175 6.91 -8.40 -10.19
CA PRO A 175 7.98 -7.66 -9.52
C PRO A 175 9.35 -8.25 -9.84
N PHE A 176 10.37 -7.40 -9.90
CA PHE A 176 11.77 -7.80 -10.02
C PHE A 176 12.53 -7.42 -8.75
N ILE A 177 13.58 -8.17 -8.41
CA ILE A 177 14.48 -7.85 -7.30
C ILE A 177 15.93 -7.76 -7.77
N SER A 178 16.65 -6.74 -7.29
CA SER A 178 18.08 -6.57 -7.53
C SER A 178 18.89 -7.76 -7.02
N PRO A 179 20.06 -8.08 -7.62
CA PRO A 179 20.93 -9.17 -7.18
C PRO A 179 21.34 -9.12 -5.70
N ASP A 180 21.53 -7.91 -5.15
CA ASP A 180 21.88 -7.71 -3.73
C ASP A 180 20.67 -7.63 -2.81
N PHE A 181 19.48 -7.85 -3.37
CA PHE A 181 18.22 -7.96 -2.65
C PHE A 181 17.73 -6.69 -1.93
N THR A 182 18.29 -5.53 -2.27
CA THR A 182 17.94 -4.27 -1.62
C THR A 182 16.82 -3.50 -2.32
N CYS A 183 16.54 -3.79 -3.59
CA CYS A 183 15.53 -3.11 -4.39
C CYS A 183 14.58 -4.09 -5.06
N ILE A 184 13.31 -4.05 -4.65
CA ILE A 184 12.20 -4.64 -5.40
C ILE A 184 11.61 -3.56 -6.29
N ILE A 185 11.32 -3.89 -7.54
CA ILE A 185 10.76 -2.98 -8.52
C ILE A 185 9.31 -3.37 -8.81
N GLY A 186 8.39 -2.42 -8.65
CA GLY A 186 7.01 -2.51 -9.08
C GLY A 186 6.83 -1.76 -10.39
N THR A 187 6.97 -2.45 -11.52
CA THR A 187 6.80 -1.83 -12.85
C THR A 187 5.36 -1.89 -13.31
N GLN A 188 4.78 -0.73 -13.58
CA GLN A 188 3.37 -0.56 -13.95
C GLN A 188 3.25 0.11 -15.31
N TRP A 189 2.14 -0.12 -16.02
CA TRP A 189 1.73 0.57 -17.25
C TRP A 189 0.30 1.12 -17.16
N GLY A 190 -0.34 0.99 -15.99
CA GLY A 190 -1.61 1.63 -15.66
C GLY A 190 -1.67 1.91 -14.16
N LEU A 191 -2.56 2.83 -13.72
CA LEU A 191 -2.68 3.20 -12.30
C LEU A 191 -3.57 2.25 -11.48
N LYS A 192 -4.41 1.44 -12.13
CA LYS A 192 -5.25 0.40 -11.50
C LYS A 192 -5.55 -0.68 -12.53
N SER A 193 -5.92 -1.87 -12.07
CA SER A 193 -6.21 -3.01 -12.95
C SER A 193 -7.39 -2.69 -13.89
N PRO A 194 -7.28 -3.01 -15.20
CA PRO A 194 -8.37 -2.80 -16.17
C PRO A 194 -9.58 -3.70 -15.92
N THR A 195 -9.48 -4.63 -14.97
CA THR A 195 -10.55 -5.55 -14.55
C THR A 195 -11.41 -5.00 -13.41
N THR A 196 -11.03 -3.86 -12.85
CA THR A 196 -11.83 -3.14 -11.84
C THR A 196 -12.97 -2.36 -12.49
N SER A 197 -13.82 -1.74 -11.68
CA SER A 197 -14.87 -0.84 -12.17
C SER A 197 -14.36 0.55 -12.59
N PHE A 198 -13.07 0.83 -12.39
CA PHE A 198 -12.49 2.16 -12.68
C PHE A 198 -11.93 2.22 -14.10
N THR A 199 -12.16 3.34 -14.78
CA THR A 199 -11.66 3.57 -16.15
C THR A 199 -10.70 4.75 -16.16
N ILE A 200 -9.42 4.49 -16.40
CA ILE A 200 -8.39 5.53 -16.36
C ILE A 200 -7.88 5.78 -17.78
N ASN A 201 -7.91 7.04 -18.21
CA ASN A 201 -7.23 7.44 -19.44
C ASN A 201 -5.72 7.60 -19.17
N MET A 202 -4.94 6.58 -19.54
CA MET A 202 -3.50 6.61 -19.35
C MET A 202 -2.78 7.57 -20.31
N GLN A 203 -3.35 7.85 -21.49
CA GLN A 203 -2.77 8.83 -22.41
C GLN A 203 -2.80 10.23 -21.78
N ASP A 204 -3.94 10.63 -21.24
CA ASP A 204 -4.08 11.91 -20.53
C ASP A 204 -3.19 11.98 -19.26
N ALA A 205 -3.00 10.86 -18.56
CA ALA A 205 -2.05 10.78 -17.45
C ALA A 205 -0.60 11.06 -17.87
N TRP A 206 -0.21 10.59 -19.07
CA TRP A 206 1.11 10.84 -19.66
C TRP A 206 1.24 12.24 -20.26
N ASP A 207 0.19 12.75 -20.91
CA ASP A 207 0.18 14.07 -21.54
C ASP A 207 0.23 15.19 -20.50
N THR A 208 -0.37 14.98 -19.33
CA THR A 208 -0.34 15.93 -18.21
C THR A 208 0.82 15.69 -17.24
N ALA A 209 1.68 14.68 -17.48
CA ALA A 209 2.81 14.39 -16.61
C ALA A 209 3.81 15.55 -16.58
N LEU A 210 4.33 15.86 -15.41
CA LEU A 210 5.24 16.97 -15.20
C LEU A 210 6.70 16.49 -15.19
N PRO A 211 7.66 17.29 -15.68
CA PRO A 211 9.08 16.99 -15.50
C PRO A 211 9.43 16.81 -14.02
N PHE A 212 10.33 15.87 -13.76
CA PHE A 212 10.87 15.61 -12.44
C PHE A 212 12.33 15.16 -12.59
N SER A 213 13.12 15.31 -11.53
CA SER A 213 14.44 14.70 -11.48
C SER A 213 14.55 13.89 -10.20
N PHE A 214 14.77 12.59 -10.38
CA PHE A 214 15.06 11.70 -9.27
C PHE A 214 16.57 11.64 -9.09
N GLU A 215 17.06 12.34 -8.07
CA GLU A 215 18.49 12.61 -7.85
C GLU A 215 19.11 13.30 -9.08
N THR A 216 19.86 12.57 -9.91
CA THR A 216 20.50 13.10 -11.12
C THR A 216 19.84 12.62 -12.42
N VAL A 217 18.77 11.84 -12.33
CA VAL A 217 18.12 11.21 -13.49
C VAL A 217 16.88 12.03 -13.86
N LEU A 218 16.85 12.54 -15.09
CA LEU A 218 15.67 13.21 -15.63
C LEU A 218 14.56 12.21 -15.87
N CYS A 219 13.36 12.52 -15.40
CA CYS A 219 12.19 11.68 -15.51
C CYS A 219 10.91 12.52 -15.38
N LYS A 220 9.79 11.87 -15.08
CA LYS A 220 8.49 12.52 -14.91
C LYS A 220 7.84 12.14 -13.57
N GLN A 221 6.87 12.94 -13.19
CA GLN A 221 5.89 12.65 -12.14
C GLN A 221 4.48 12.80 -12.72
N LEU A 222 3.48 12.13 -12.12
CA LEU A 222 2.09 12.41 -12.47
C LEU A 222 1.74 13.87 -12.14
N SER A 223 0.79 14.46 -12.85
CA SER A 223 0.17 15.73 -12.42
C SER A 223 -0.44 15.58 -11.02
N PRO A 224 -0.61 16.67 -10.25
CA PRO A 224 -1.19 16.59 -8.90
C PRO A 224 -2.56 15.88 -8.86
N ALA A 225 -3.41 16.11 -9.87
CA ALA A 225 -4.71 15.45 -9.99
C ALA A 225 -4.59 13.94 -10.17
N TYR A 226 -3.69 13.49 -11.05
CA TYR A 226 -3.44 12.06 -11.27
C TYR A 226 -2.70 11.39 -10.11
N ASN A 227 -1.79 12.09 -9.43
CA ASN A 227 -1.17 11.60 -8.18
C ASN A 227 -2.23 11.37 -7.10
N LEU A 228 -3.14 12.32 -6.92
CA LEU A 228 -4.22 12.19 -5.94
C LEU A 228 -5.20 11.08 -6.32
N LEU A 229 -5.61 10.99 -7.59
CA LEU A 229 -6.43 9.88 -8.08
C LEU A 229 -5.74 8.53 -7.81
N HIS A 230 -4.44 8.42 -8.10
CA HIS A 230 -3.68 7.20 -7.87
C HIS A 230 -3.73 6.79 -6.38
N LEU A 231 -3.54 7.72 -5.44
CA LEU A 231 -3.69 7.41 -4.01
C LEU A 231 -5.12 7.04 -3.61
N ILE A 232 -6.13 7.71 -4.17
CA ILE A 232 -7.55 7.38 -3.94
C ILE A 232 -7.86 5.94 -4.37
N LEU A 233 -7.41 5.55 -5.56
CA LEU A 233 -7.67 4.22 -6.12
C LEU A 233 -6.98 3.10 -5.33
N HIS A 234 -5.83 3.40 -4.70
CA HIS A 234 -5.08 2.45 -3.86
C HIS A 234 -5.39 2.54 -2.36
N MET A 235 -6.27 3.45 -1.93
CA MET A 235 -6.69 3.54 -0.53
C MET A 235 -7.46 2.27 -0.14
N GLY A 236 -6.92 1.45 0.76
CA GLY A 236 -7.60 0.22 1.18
C GLY A 236 -8.88 0.53 1.96
N ILE A 237 -9.98 -0.18 1.70
CA ILE A 237 -11.23 -0.01 2.49
C ILE A 237 -11.01 -0.47 3.94
N TYR A 238 -10.19 -1.50 4.11
CA TYR A 238 -9.86 -2.10 5.40
C TYR A 238 -8.42 -1.82 5.83
N LYS A 239 -7.49 -1.77 4.87
CA LYS A 239 -6.09 -1.44 5.09
C LYS A 239 -5.87 0.07 4.98
N CYS A 240 -6.48 0.81 5.91
CA CYS A 240 -6.43 2.27 5.97
C CYS A 240 -6.12 2.72 7.40
N GLY A 241 -4.95 3.32 7.57
CA GLY A 241 -4.49 3.94 8.81
C GLY A 241 -3.93 5.35 8.58
N ILE A 242 -3.37 5.95 9.65
CA ILE A 242 -2.78 7.30 9.61
C ILE A 242 -1.78 7.40 8.46
N ARG A 243 -0.88 6.43 8.34
CA ARG A 243 0.15 6.40 7.31
C ARG A 243 -0.40 6.57 5.89
N ASP A 244 -1.48 5.87 5.57
CA ASP A 244 -2.07 5.89 4.23
C ASP A 244 -2.88 7.18 4.01
N CYS A 245 -3.59 7.65 5.05
CA CYS A 245 -4.30 8.94 5.03
C CYS A 245 -3.35 10.14 4.88
N MET A 246 -2.16 10.09 5.49
CA MET A 246 -1.26 11.23 5.53
C MET A 246 -0.54 11.47 4.21
N ASP A 247 -0.29 10.45 3.39
CA ASP A 247 0.20 10.67 2.02
C ASP A 247 -0.83 11.45 1.18
N VAL A 248 -2.13 11.12 1.31
CA VAL A 248 -3.22 11.84 0.64
C VAL A 248 -3.33 13.27 1.18
N TYR A 249 -3.36 13.41 2.51
CA TYR A 249 -3.48 14.72 3.15
C TYR A 249 -2.30 15.64 2.81
N ASN A 250 -1.07 15.16 2.94
CA ASN A 250 0.12 15.98 2.70
C ASN A 250 0.28 16.32 1.21
N LEU A 251 -0.14 15.46 0.28
CA LEU A 251 -0.22 15.80 -1.15
C LEU A 251 -1.22 16.94 -1.39
N LEU A 252 -2.41 16.84 -0.78
CA LEU A 252 -3.42 17.89 -0.87
C LEU A 252 -2.93 19.22 -0.30
N ALA A 253 -2.27 19.19 0.86
CA ALA A 253 -1.77 20.38 1.55
C ALA A 253 -0.58 21.02 0.83
N ALA A 254 0.30 20.23 0.22
CA ALA A 254 1.47 20.73 -0.52
C ALA A 254 1.11 21.26 -1.92
N THR A 255 -0.07 20.93 -2.44
CA THR A 255 -0.51 21.35 -3.78
C THR A 255 -1.37 22.61 -3.69
N SER A 256 -1.07 23.59 -4.54
CA SER A 256 -1.93 24.78 -4.72
C SER A 256 -3.10 24.44 -5.64
N TRP A 257 -4.31 24.32 -5.07
CA TRP A 257 -5.53 24.02 -5.83
C TRP A 257 -6.29 25.30 -6.16
N ASN A 258 -6.14 25.81 -7.38
CA ASN A 258 -7.02 26.87 -7.88
C ASN A 258 -8.37 26.28 -8.32
N VAL A 259 -9.32 27.15 -8.70
CA VAL A 259 -10.68 26.74 -9.10
C VAL A 259 -10.65 25.79 -10.32
N ALA A 260 -9.79 26.06 -11.31
CA ALA A 260 -9.70 25.26 -12.52
C ALA A 260 -9.09 23.87 -12.24
N ASP A 261 -7.99 23.80 -11.49
CA ASP A 261 -7.35 22.53 -11.11
C ASP A 261 -8.28 21.67 -10.24
N THR A 262 -8.99 22.33 -9.33
CA THR A 262 -10.01 21.69 -8.50
C THR A 262 -11.11 21.10 -9.37
N GLN A 263 -11.62 21.86 -10.35
CA GLN A 263 -12.64 21.38 -11.27
C GLN A 263 -12.13 20.19 -12.11
N ALA A 264 -10.93 20.29 -12.66
CA ALA A 264 -10.31 19.23 -13.45
C ALA A 264 -10.13 17.93 -12.64
N LEU A 265 -9.75 18.04 -11.36
CA LEU A 265 -9.69 16.90 -10.45
C LEU A 265 -11.05 16.22 -10.28
N PHE A 266 -12.12 16.98 -10.03
CA PHE A 266 -13.46 16.42 -9.86
C PHE A 266 -13.95 15.75 -11.14
N ASP A 267 -13.76 16.40 -12.30
CA ASP A 267 -14.10 15.82 -13.60
C ASP A 267 -13.33 14.51 -13.84
N LEU A 268 -12.05 14.46 -13.48
CA LEU A 268 -11.22 13.26 -13.57
C LEU A 268 -11.76 12.13 -12.66
N ILE A 269 -12.12 12.44 -11.42
CA ILE A 269 -12.68 11.48 -10.46
C ILE A 269 -14.01 10.91 -10.99
N GLU A 270 -14.88 11.76 -11.52
CA GLU A 270 -16.18 11.37 -12.07
C GLU A 270 -16.02 10.51 -13.32
N LYS A 271 -15.20 10.94 -14.29
CA LYS A 271 -14.89 10.17 -15.51
C LYS A 271 -14.28 8.81 -15.19
N THR A 272 -13.50 8.71 -14.12
CA THR A 272 -12.89 7.44 -13.67
C THR A 272 -13.89 6.52 -12.98
N GLY A 273 -15.05 7.02 -12.56
CA GLY A 273 -16.00 6.29 -11.71
C GLY A 273 -15.52 6.16 -10.26
N ALA A 274 -14.60 7.02 -9.83
CA ALA A 274 -13.93 6.94 -8.53
C ALA A 274 -14.62 7.75 -7.42
N THR A 275 -15.78 8.36 -7.68
CA THR A 275 -16.45 9.31 -6.76
C THR A 275 -16.66 8.75 -5.34
N GLU A 276 -17.21 7.54 -5.19
CA GLU A 276 -17.43 6.95 -3.86
C GLU A 276 -16.11 6.60 -3.15
N LYS A 277 -15.11 6.14 -3.90
CA LYS A 277 -13.77 5.85 -3.40
C LYS A 277 -13.05 7.11 -2.95
N ALA A 278 -13.19 8.20 -3.71
CA ALA A 278 -12.67 9.51 -3.37
C ALA A 278 -13.35 10.05 -2.10
N ARG A 279 -14.68 9.96 -2.00
CA ARG A 279 -15.41 10.36 -0.78
C ARG A 279 -14.94 9.58 0.44
N PHE A 280 -14.81 8.25 0.33
CA PHE A 280 -14.30 7.41 1.40
C PHE A 280 -12.89 7.86 1.82
N THR A 281 -11.98 7.99 0.86
CA THR A 281 -10.57 8.34 1.11
C THR A 281 -10.45 9.68 1.83
N LEU A 282 -11.12 10.72 1.32
CA LEU A 282 -11.07 12.06 1.89
C LEU A 282 -11.73 12.14 3.27
N GLU A 283 -12.82 11.41 3.50
CA GLU A 283 -13.43 11.32 4.84
C GLU A 283 -12.50 10.61 5.84
N MET A 284 -11.84 9.52 5.45
CA MET A 284 -10.87 8.85 6.31
C MET A 284 -9.69 9.77 6.67
N CYS A 285 -9.22 10.60 5.73
CA CYS A 285 -8.24 11.65 6.00
C CYS A 285 -8.81 12.70 6.96
N ASN A 286 -10.07 13.10 6.77
CA ASN A 286 -10.73 14.09 7.62
C ASN A 286 -10.93 13.59 9.07
N LEU A 287 -11.04 12.28 9.31
CA LEU A 287 -11.04 11.71 10.66
C LEU A 287 -9.67 11.87 11.37
N CYS A 288 -8.58 12.04 10.60
CA CYS A 288 -7.24 12.21 11.16
C CYS A 288 -6.97 13.67 11.56
N THR A 289 -7.28 14.64 10.68
CA THR A 289 -6.88 16.06 10.86
C THR A 289 -8.05 17.05 10.85
N ASN A 290 -9.25 16.66 10.40
CA ASN A 290 -10.42 17.52 10.25
C ASN A 290 -10.19 18.78 9.39
N THR A 291 -9.37 18.66 8.35
CA THR A 291 -8.95 19.78 7.49
C THR A 291 -9.46 19.70 6.05
N ILE A 292 -10.15 18.62 5.67
CA ILE A 292 -10.64 18.48 4.30
C ILE A 292 -11.84 19.42 4.11
N PRO A 293 -11.86 20.25 3.05
CA PRO A 293 -12.97 21.20 2.85
C PRO A 293 -14.31 20.48 2.72
N LYS A 294 -15.33 20.93 3.47
CA LYS A 294 -16.69 20.37 3.39
C LYS A 294 -17.25 20.42 1.96
N ALA A 295 -17.01 21.51 1.25
CA ALA A 295 -17.41 21.68 -0.15
C ALA A 295 -16.84 20.59 -1.07
N TRP A 296 -15.63 20.09 -0.81
CA TRP A 296 -15.06 19.00 -1.60
C TRP A 296 -15.80 17.69 -1.37
N LEU A 297 -16.12 17.42 -0.11
CA LEU A 297 -16.88 16.24 0.27
C LEU A 297 -18.27 16.29 -0.38
N GLU A 298 -18.98 17.42 -0.30
CA GLU A 298 -20.31 17.63 -0.87
C GLU A 298 -20.38 17.41 -2.40
N ARG A 299 -19.28 17.69 -3.13
CA ARG A 299 -19.16 17.39 -4.57
C ARG A 299 -18.99 15.90 -4.90
N MET A 300 -18.77 15.05 -3.90
CA MET A 300 -18.61 13.61 -4.08
C MET A 300 -19.76 12.85 -3.40
N PRO A 301 -20.97 12.84 -4.00
CA PRO A 301 -22.11 12.14 -3.42
C PRO A 301 -21.88 10.63 -3.41
N VAL A 302 -22.39 9.97 -2.38
CA VAL A 302 -22.36 8.51 -2.24
C VAL A 302 -23.76 7.94 -2.34
N LYS A 303 -23.88 6.72 -2.85
CA LYS A 303 -25.15 6.00 -2.85
C LYS A 303 -25.30 5.31 -1.50
N ASP A 304 -26.36 5.60 -0.74
CA ASP A 304 -26.54 5.06 0.62
C ASP A 304 -26.51 3.52 0.72
N SER A 305 -26.86 2.83 -0.38
CA SER A 305 -26.87 1.37 -0.45
C SER A 305 -25.56 0.74 -0.93
N SER A 306 -24.55 1.51 -1.31
CA SER A 306 -23.29 0.96 -1.80
C SER A 306 -22.46 0.33 -0.69
N PHE A 307 -21.59 -0.61 -1.07
CA PHE A 307 -20.66 -1.21 -0.13
C PHE A 307 -19.74 -0.16 0.51
N ILE A 308 -19.15 0.73 -0.30
CA ILE A 308 -18.21 1.76 0.16
C ILE A 308 -18.88 2.73 1.14
N SER A 309 -20.09 3.19 0.84
CA SER A 309 -20.82 4.11 1.73
C SER A 309 -21.20 3.46 3.05
N THR A 310 -21.66 2.20 3.02
CA THR A 310 -21.94 1.41 4.22
C THR A 310 -20.68 1.25 5.07
N ARG A 311 -19.54 0.94 4.44
CA ARG A 311 -18.25 0.84 5.13
C ARG A 311 -17.82 2.18 5.72
N LEU A 312 -17.94 3.28 4.98
CA LEU A 312 -17.64 4.63 5.47
C LEU A 312 -18.46 4.96 6.73
N LYS A 313 -19.77 4.73 6.69
CA LYS A 313 -20.67 4.96 7.85
C LYS A 313 -20.20 4.16 9.07
N LYS A 314 -19.90 2.87 8.89
CA LYS A 314 -19.42 2.01 9.99
C LYS A 314 -18.06 2.44 10.53
N ARG A 315 -17.16 2.92 9.68
CA ARG A 315 -15.86 3.49 10.08
C ARG A 315 -16.04 4.75 10.92
N LYS A 316 -16.95 5.65 10.52
CA LYS A 316 -17.27 6.88 11.28
C LYS A 316 -17.93 6.57 12.63
N GLU A 317 -18.87 5.63 12.67
CA GLU A 317 -19.49 5.15 13.93
C GLU A 317 -18.42 4.59 14.88
N MET A 318 -17.55 3.71 14.40
CA MET A 318 -16.45 3.15 15.20
C MET A 318 -15.47 4.22 15.67
N PHE A 319 -15.13 5.18 14.81
CA PHE A 319 -14.27 6.29 15.20
C PHE A 319 -14.92 7.18 16.27
N ALA A 320 -16.23 7.44 16.18
CA ALA A 320 -16.93 8.19 17.23
C ALA A 320 -16.92 7.45 18.58
N GLU A 321 -16.95 6.11 18.57
CA GLU A 321 -16.87 5.27 19.78
C GLU A 321 -15.46 5.21 20.37
N THR A 322 -14.40 5.25 19.55
CA THR A 322 -13.03 4.91 19.97
C THR A 322 -12.01 6.05 19.87
N GLY A 323 -12.23 7.00 18.97
CA GLY A 323 -11.26 8.04 18.59
C GLY A 323 -10.06 7.52 17.80
N ASP A 324 -10.08 6.28 17.28
CA ASP A 324 -8.93 5.67 16.61
C ASP A 324 -9.35 4.77 15.44
N ILE A 325 -9.04 5.21 14.20
CA ILE A 325 -9.40 4.47 12.98
C ILE A 325 -8.62 3.16 12.83
N HIS A 326 -7.51 2.97 13.54
CA HIS A 326 -6.71 1.76 13.43
C HIS A 326 -7.40 0.54 14.07
N ASN A 327 -8.45 0.72 14.87
CA ASN A 327 -9.22 -0.39 15.46
C ASN A 327 -9.87 -1.32 14.42
N SER A 328 -10.25 -0.81 13.25
CA SER A 328 -10.69 -1.66 12.12
C SER A 328 -9.64 -1.83 11.02
N TYR A 329 -8.40 -1.40 11.22
CA TYR A 329 -7.35 -1.68 10.24
C TYR A 329 -7.17 -3.19 10.09
N ASN A 330 -7.20 -3.65 8.85
CA ASN A 330 -7.12 -5.04 8.51
C ASN A 330 -6.40 -5.26 7.17
N ASP A 331 -5.31 -6.03 7.21
CA ASP A 331 -4.45 -6.44 6.10
C ASP A 331 -4.67 -7.91 5.67
N TYR A 332 -5.77 -8.53 6.10
CA TYR A 332 -6.12 -9.93 5.83
C TYR A 332 -6.04 -10.35 4.36
N PHE A 333 -6.30 -9.41 3.43
CA PHE A 333 -6.11 -9.64 2.01
C PHE A 333 -4.70 -10.11 1.66
N GLN A 334 -3.68 -9.47 2.26
CA GLN A 334 -2.28 -9.77 1.99
C GLN A 334 -1.91 -11.19 2.43
N ASP A 335 -2.49 -11.65 3.54
CA ASP A 335 -2.28 -13.02 3.98
C ASP A 335 -2.85 -14.02 2.97
N ILE A 336 -4.02 -13.75 2.37
CA ILE A 336 -4.60 -14.62 1.34
C ILE A 336 -3.73 -14.57 0.08
N GLU A 337 -3.36 -13.37 -0.34
CA GLU A 337 -2.50 -13.09 -1.49
C GLU A 337 -1.19 -13.88 -1.44
N LYS A 338 -0.52 -13.89 -0.29
CA LYS A 338 0.72 -14.63 -0.06
C LYS A 338 0.54 -16.13 -0.28
N ASN A 339 -0.57 -16.71 0.18
CA ASN A 339 -0.83 -18.14 -0.03
C ASN A 339 -1.19 -18.46 -1.49
N VAL A 340 -1.88 -17.57 -2.20
CA VAL A 340 -2.15 -17.71 -3.65
C VAL A 340 -0.83 -17.72 -4.44
N ILE A 341 0.07 -16.79 -4.15
CA ILE A 341 1.40 -16.73 -4.78
C ILE A 341 2.18 -18.03 -4.51
N TYR A 342 2.18 -18.52 -3.27
CA TYR A 342 2.87 -19.77 -2.95
C TYR A 342 2.33 -20.98 -3.71
N ILE A 343 1.01 -21.09 -3.94
CA ILE A 343 0.45 -22.17 -4.77
C ILE A 343 1.03 -22.13 -6.19
N ASN A 344 1.23 -20.94 -6.74
CA ASN A 344 1.79 -20.77 -8.08
C ASN A 344 3.29 -21.08 -8.14
N LEU A 345 4.04 -20.92 -7.05
CA LEU A 345 5.46 -21.27 -6.98
C LEU A 345 5.73 -22.78 -6.94
N PHE A 346 4.82 -23.57 -6.35
CA PHE A 346 4.99 -25.02 -6.18
C PHE A 346 4.10 -25.80 -7.15
N PRO A 347 4.64 -26.50 -8.17
CA PRO A 347 3.82 -27.24 -9.13
C PRO A 347 3.29 -28.59 -8.59
N LYS A 348 3.87 -29.14 -7.51
CA LYS A 348 3.54 -30.49 -7.02
C LYS A 348 2.31 -30.48 -6.10
N PHE A 349 1.44 -31.49 -6.25
CA PHE A 349 0.17 -31.61 -5.51
C PHE A 349 0.29 -31.52 -4.00
N HIS A 350 1.21 -32.29 -3.40
CA HIS A 350 1.40 -32.32 -1.93
C HIS A 350 1.85 -30.98 -1.32
N HIS A 351 2.36 -30.03 -2.11
CA HIS A 351 2.61 -28.66 -1.66
C HIS A 351 1.40 -27.74 -1.90
N ARG A 352 0.67 -27.93 -3.01
CA ARG A 352 -0.52 -27.14 -3.36
C ARG A 352 -1.70 -27.40 -2.44
N LEU A 353 -1.99 -28.66 -2.12
CA LEU A 353 -3.18 -29.04 -1.35
C LEU A 353 -3.23 -28.39 0.05
N PRO A 354 -2.15 -28.39 0.87
CA PRO A 354 -2.16 -27.71 2.16
C PRO A 354 -2.35 -26.18 2.05
N LEU A 355 -1.70 -25.55 1.06
CA LEU A 355 -1.83 -24.11 0.81
C LEU A 355 -3.26 -23.75 0.38
N TYR A 356 -3.86 -24.56 -0.49
CA TYR A 356 -5.25 -24.39 -0.92
C TYR A 356 -6.22 -24.55 0.26
N GLY A 357 -6.02 -25.58 1.10
CA GLY A 357 -6.79 -25.74 2.34
C GLY A 357 -6.67 -24.53 3.27
N LYS A 358 -5.48 -23.92 3.37
CA LYS A 358 -5.27 -22.68 4.14
C LYS A 358 -6.03 -21.49 3.55
N ILE A 359 -6.04 -21.33 2.22
CA ILE A 359 -6.84 -20.29 1.54
C ILE A 359 -8.33 -20.49 1.81
N LEU A 360 -8.85 -21.71 1.65
CA LEU A 360 -10.26 -22.01 1.92
C LEU A 360 -10.62 -21.72 3.39
N ARG A 361 -9.76 -22.13 4.34
CA ARG A 361 -9.95 -21.80 5.76
C ARG A 361 -10.02 -20.29 5.97
N MET A 362 -9.15 -19.53 5.32
CA MET A 362 -9.13 -18.07 5.47
C MET A 362 -10.36 -17.40 4.85
N LEU A 363 -10.83 -17.90 3.71
CA LEU A 363 -12.01 -17.35 3.04
C LEU A 363 -13.30 -17.68 3.78
N TYR A 364 -13.47 -18.93 4.23
CA TYR A 364 -14.74 -19.39 4.80
C TYR A 364 -14.77 -19.36 6.33
N PHE A 365 -13.62 -19.31 6.98
CA PHE A 365 -13.50 -19.37 8.45
C PHE A 365 -12.44 -18.38 8.96
N PRO A 366 -12.55 -17.08 8.66
CA PRO A 366 -11.69 -16.08 9.30
C PRO A 366 -11.78 -16.19 10.81
N ASP A 367 -10.65 -16.00 11.50
CA ASP A 367 -10.65 -15.99 12.95
C ASP A 367 -11.45 -14.80 13.49
N ILE A 368 -11.80 -14.89 14.77
CA ILE A 368 -12.73 -13.94 15.37
C ILE A 368 -12.20 -12.51 15.42
N GLY A 369 -10.88 -12.32 15.49
CA GLY A 369 -10.27 -10.99 15.46
C GLY A 369 -10.51 -10.31 14.12
N HIS A 370 -10.20 -11.00 13.02
CA HIS A 370 -10.45 -10.50 11.67
C HIS A 370 -11.94 -10.33 11.37
N SER A 371 -12.78 -11.28 11.78
CA SER A 371 -14.25 -11.19 11.68
C SER A 371 -14.80 -9.93 12.36
N LEU A 372 -14.32 -9.59 13.56
CA LEU A 372 -14.76 -8.39 14.27
C LEU A 372 -14.25 -7.10 13.61
N LYS A 373 -13.03 -7.10 13.06
CA LYS A 373 -12.51 -5.99 12.26
C LYS A 373 -13.33 -5.76 10.99
N PHE A 374 -13.79 -6.81 10.32
CA PHE A 374 -14.63 -6.68 9.12
C PHE A 374 -15.93 -5.93 9.36
N ILE A 375 -16.46 -5.98 10.59
CA ILE A 375 -17.70 -5.31 10.99
C ILE A 375 -17.46 -4.08 11.87
N ASP A 376 -16.20 -3.61 12.00
CA ASP A 376 -15.78 -2.48 12.84
C ASP A 376 -16.17 -2.60 14.32
N LYS A 377 -16.13 -3.81 14.88
CA LYS A 377 -16.46 -4.08 16.29
C LYS A 377 -15.36 -4.83 17.03
N PHE A 378 -14.12 -4.69 16.60
CA PHE A 378 -12.95 -5.27 17.29
C PHE A 378 -12.79 -4.75 18.72
N HIS A 379 -13.07 -3.47 18.94
CA HIS A 379 -13.06 -2.83 20.27
C HIS A 379 -14.25 -3.22 21.16
N SER A 380 -15.27 -3.91 20.61
CA SER A 380 -16.49 -4.32 21.34
C SER A 380 -16.88 -5.77 21.03
N PRO A 381 -16.11 -6.76 21.53
CA PRO A 381 -16.25 -8.18 21.17
C PRO A 381 -17.39 -8.90 21.93
N THR A 382 -18.61 -8.37 21.86
CA THR A 382 -19.81 -9.00 22.44
C THR A 382 -20.15 -10.33 21.76
N ILE A 383 -20.92 -11.21 22.41
CA ILE A 383 -21.37 -12.48 21.82
C ILE A 383 -22.12 -12.25 20.50
N ALA A 384 -23.01 -11.25 20.47
CA ALA A 384 -23.76 -10.87 19.26
C ALA A 384 -22.83 -10.42 18.12
N ASN A 385 -21.83 -9.58 18.41
CA ASN A 385 -20.86 -9.14 17.41
C ASN A 385 -19.97 -10.28 16.92
N LYS A 386 -19.59 -11.21 17.80
CA LYS A 386 -18.85 -12.41 17.43
C LYS A 386 -19.65 -13.29 16.48
N ILE A 387 -20.93 -13.55 16.78
CA ILE A 387 -21.83 -14.33 15.90
C ILE A 387 -21.98 -13.62 14.54
N LYS A 388 -22.30 -12.32 14.56
CA LYS A 388 -22.42 -11.51 13.33
C LYS A 388 -21.15 -11.55 12.49
N GLY A 389 -19.98 -11.36 13.12
CA GLY A 389 -18.68 -11.40 12.45
C GLY A 389 -18.35 -12.77 11.85
N ARG A 390 -18.79 -13.88 12.47
CA ARG A 390 -18.64 -15.23 11.91
C ARG A 390 -19.53 -15.45 10.69
N ILE A 391 -20.78 -14.96 10.74
CA ILE A 391 -21.73 -15.08 9.62
C ILE A 391 -21.28 -14.24 8.41
N GLN A 392 -20.85 -12.99 8.66
CA GLN A 392 -20.51 -12.05 7.58
C GLN A 392 -19.05 -12.14 7.13
N GLY A 393 -18.15 -12.71 7.96
CA GLY A 393 -16.72 -12.78 7.70
C GLY A 393 -16.35 -13.37 6.32
N PRO A 394 -16.99 -14.47 5.87
CA PRO A 394 -16.70 -15.03 4.56
C PRO A 394 -17.02 -14.10 3.39
N TRP A 395 -18.18 -13.45 3.46
CA TRP A 395 -18.57 -12.44 2.46
C TRP A 395 -17.55 -11.31 2.40
N PHE A 396 -17.13 -10.76 3.54
CA PHE A 396 -16.15 -9.68 3.57
C PHE A 396 -14.76 -10.12 3.08
N SER A 397 -14.33 -11.33 3.47
CA SER A 397 -13.05 -11.89 3.00
C SER A 397 -13.00 -11.97 1.47
N PHE A 398 -14.11 -12.39 0.85
CA PHE A 398 -14.24 -12.44 -0.61
C PHE A 398 -14.37 -11.03 -1.23
N ALA A 399 -15.21 -10.17 -0.64
CA ALA A 399 -15.48 -8.83 -1.16
C ALA A 399 -14.22 -7.96 -1.22
N ILE A 400 -13.30 -8.11 -0.26
CA ILE A 400 -12.03 -7.38 -0.26
C ILE A 400 -11.16 -7.76 -1.46
N ILE A 401 -11.07 -9.06 -1.78
CA ILE A 401 -10.34 -9.52 -2.96
C ILE A 401 -11.00 -8.98 -4.23
N ALA A 402 -12.32 -9.08 -4.30
CA ALA A 402 -13.10 -8.60 -5.43
C ALA A 402 -12.99 -7.10 -5.66
N GLU A 403 -12.76 -6.31 -4.63
CA GLU A 403 -12.52 -4.87 -4.77
C GLU A 403 -11.17 -4.58 -5.41
N GLU A 404 -10.15 -5.38 -5.11
CA GLU A 404 -8.80 -5.16 -5.63
C GLU A 404 -8.64 -5.56 -7.10
N VAL A 405 -9.17 -6.74 -7.46
CA VAL A 405 -8.97 -7.33 -8.79
C VAL A 405 -10.23 -7.43 -9.64
N GLY A 406 -11.40 -7.14 -9.08
CA GLY A 406 -12.71 -7.24 -9.74
C GLY A 406 -13.46 -8.54 -9.42
N TRP A 407 -14.79 -8.45 -9.31
CA TRP A 407 -15.67 -9.57 -8.94
C TRP A 407 -15.57 -10.77 -9.89
N LYS A 408 -15.62 -10.53 -11.22
CA LYS A 408 -15.55 -11.60 -12.22
C LYS A 408 -14.20 -12.35 -12.15
N VAL A 409 -13.11 -11.60 -12.08
CA VAL A 409 -11.75 -12.16 -12.00
C VAL A 409 -11.54 -12.92 -10.72
N THR A 410 -12.06 -12.43 -9.59
CA THR A 410 -11.97 -13.13 -8.30
C THR A 410 -12.64 -14.49 -8.35
N SER A 411 -13.86 -14.56 -8.88
CA SER A 411 -14.56 -15.85 -9.05
C SER A 411 -13.79 -16.81 -9.96
N LEU A 412 -13.30 -16.32 -11.11
CA LEU A 412 -12.52 -17.13 -12.05
C LEU A 412 -11.20 -17.60 -11.45
N LEU A 413 -10.53 -16.78 -10.65
CA LEU A 413 -9.30 -17.13 -9.97
C LEU A 413 -9.51 -18.29 -9.00
N PHE A 414 -10.57 -18.27 -8.19
CA PHE A 414 -10.82 -19.37 -7.25
C PHE A 414 -11.22 -20.66 -7.95
N VAL A 415 -11.98 -20.57 -9.04
CA VAL A 415 -12.25 -21.73 -9.92
C VAL A 415 -10.94 -22.27 -10.49
N LYS A 416 -10.08 -21.39 -11.02
CA LYS A 416 -8.76 -21.77 -11.55
C LYS A 416 -7.88 -22.41 -10.47
N LEU A 417 -7.82 -21.85 -9.27
CA LEU A 417 -7.04 -22.38 -8.15
C LEU A 417 -7.47 -23.80 -7.78
N PHE A 418 -8.78 -24.06 -7.76
CA PHE A 418 -9.32 -25.40 -7.57
C PHE A 418 -8.81 -26.38 -8.64
N PHE A 419 -8.95 -26.03 -9.93
CA PHE A 419 -8.47 -26.89 -11.02
C PHE A 419 -6.94 -27.06 -11.02
N ASP A 420 -6.19 -26.00 -10.73
CA ASP A 420 -4.73 -26.03 -10.61
C ASP A 420 -4.26 -27.00 -9.53
N VAL A 421 -5.00 -27.13 -8.43
CA VAL A 421 -4.72 -28.13 -7.39
C VAL A 421 -5.12 -29.52 -7.89
N MET A 422 -6.35 -29.69 -8.38
CA MET A 422 -6.88 -31.00 -8.78
C MET A 422 -6.13 -31.65 -9.94
N LEU A 423 -5.59 -30.86 -10.88
CA LEU A 423 -4.82 -31.34 -12.02
C LEU A 423 -3.32 -31.49 -11.74
N SER A 424 -2.82 -30.96 -10.62
CA SER A 424 -1.40 -31.06 -10.28
C SER A 424 -0.83 -32.47 -10.02
N PRO A 425 -1.62 -33.54 -9.78
CA PRO A 425 -1.09 -34.90 -9.80
C PRO A 425 -0.44 -35.28 -11.15
N VAL A 426 -0.87 -34.70 -12.27
CA VAL A 426 -0.25 -34.91 -13.58
C VAL A 426 1.23 -34.47 -13.58
N ASN A 427 1.60 -33.49 -12.75
CA ASN A 427 2.98 -32.97 -12.69
C ASN A 427 3.99 -33.95 -12.05
N TYR A 428 3.54 -35.07 -11.46
CA TYR A 428 4.45 -36.15 -11.05
C TYR A 428 4.90 -37.01 -12.23
N VAL A 429 4.12 -37.03 -13.31
CA VAL A 429 4.41 -37.78 -14.54
C VAL A 429 5.03 -36.87 -15.59
N LEU A 430 4.42 -35.70 -15.82
CA LEU A 430 4.93 -34.66 -16.70
C LEU A 430 5.71 -33.65 -15.88
N ALA A 431 7.03 -33.80 -15.81
CA ALA A 431 7.89 -32.90 -15.05
C ALA A 431 7.69 -31.45 -15.51
N LYS A 432 7.05 -30.64 -14.67
CA LYS A 432 6.87 -29.21 -14.88
C LYS A 432 7.94 -28.46 -14.09
N ASP A 433 8.75 -27.68 -14.79
CA ASP A 433 9.73 -26.80 -14.15
C ASP A 433 9.02 -25.89 -13.12
N SER A 434 9.55 -25.88 -11.90
CA SER A 434 9.18 -24.93 -10.85
C SER A 434 9.91 -23.60 -11.02
N TYR A 435 9.48 -22.57 -10.29
CA TYR A 435 10.23 -21.32 -10.19
C TYR A 435 11.66 -21.55 -9.65
N PHE A 436 11.85 -22.54 -8.76
CA PHE A 436 13.18 -22.90 -8.27
C PHE A 436 14.05 -23.59 -9.32
N ASP A 437 13.44 -24.30 -10.27
CA ASP A 437 14.16 -24.84 -11.42
C ASP A 437 14.57 -23.73 -12.38
N TYR A 438 13.71 -22.72 -12.57
CA TYR A 438 14.06 -21.49 -13.29
C TYR A 438 15.28 -20.79 -12.67
N LEU A 439 15.27 -20.58 -11.35
CA LEU A 439 16.38 -19.96 -10.63
C LEU A 439 17.68 -20.76 -10.79
N ARG A 440 17.63 -22.09 -10.61
CA ARG A 440 18.79 -22.96 -10.76
C ARG A 440 19.34 -22.95 -12.19
N LYS A 441 18.48 -22.92 -13.21
CA LYS A 441 18.90 -22.77 -14.62
C LYS A 441 19.57 -21.43 -14.90
N LYS A 442 19.39 -20.43 -14.04
CA LYS A 442 20.04 -19.12 -14.07
C LYS A 442 21.22 -19.00 -13.11
N ASN A 443 21.68 -20.10 -12.51
CA ASN A 443 22.74 -20.14 -11.49
C ASN A 443 22.45 -19.28 -10.25
N ILE A 444 21.16 -19.14 -9.87
CA ILE A 444 20.74 -18.44 -8.66
C ILE A 444 20.34 -19.49 -7.62
N ASP A 445 20.92 -19.41 -6.41
CA ASP A 445 20.53 -20.28 -5.29
C ASP A 445 19.16 -19.84 -4.71
N PRO A 446 18.13 -20.71 -4.74
CA PRO A 446 16.87 -20.48 -4.04
C PRO A 446 16.98 -19.99 -2.58
N ALA A 447 18.03 -20.38 -1.85
CA ALA A 447 18.19 -20.02 -0.45
C ALA A 447 18.41 -18.50 -0.26
N GLU A 448 19.07 -17.85 -1.22
CA GLU A 448 19.37 -16.41 -1.17
C GLU A 448 18.07 -15.58 -1.29
N ILE A 449 17.20 -15.95 -2.23
CA ILE A 449 15.90 -15.30 -2.42
C ILE A 449 14.99 -15.54 -1.22
N LYS A 450 15.01 -16.75 -0.62
CA LYS A 450 14.16 -17.07 0.53
C LYS A 450 14.43 -16.15 1.73
N LYS A 451 15.70 -15.89 2.04
CA LYS A 451 16.13 -15.03 3.17
C LYS A 451 15.67 -13.58 3.00
N VAL A 452 15.46 -13.16 1.77
CA VAL A 452 15.13 -11.80 1.39
C VAL A 452 13.63 -11.62 1.34
N VAL A 453 12.94 -12.51 0.64
CA VAL A 453 11.48 -12.49 0.52
C VAL A 453 10.82 -12.70 1.89
N SER A 454 11.45 -13.43 2.82
CA SER A 454 10.97 -13.54 4.20
C SER A 454 10.98 -12.22 4.98
N ASN A 455 11.82 -11.25 4.57
CA ASN A 455 11.97 -9.94 5.21
C ASN A 455 11.24 -8.81 4.46
N VAL A 456 10.81 -9.09 3.23
CA VAL A 456 10.10 -8.14 2.38
C VAL A 456 8.64 -7.98 2.79
N GLN A 457 8.02 -9.02 3.37
CA GLN A 457 6.68 -8.97 3.96
C GLN A 457 6.46 -9.98 5.09
#